data_AF-A0A532VI33-F1
#
_entry.id   AF-A0A532VI33-F1
#
_cell.length_a   1.000
_cell.length_b   1.000
_cell.length_c   1.000
_cell.angle_alpha   90.00
_cell.angle_beta   90.00
_cell.angle_gamma   90.00
#
_symmetry.space_group_name_H-M   'P 1'
#
loop_
_entity.id
_entity.type
_entity.pdbx_description
1 polymer ?
#
loop_
_entity_poly.entity_id
_entity_poly.type
_entity_poly.pdbx_seq_one_letter_code
_entity_poly.pdbx_strand_id
1 'polypeptide(L)'
;MRRLRFVLLIGLVFAVWQISSSFAWAEWTIETVDSAGVVGQYSSMGLDSSGYPHISYYDLTNDDLKYARWNGSSWTIQTVDSAGVVGSYTSLALDSSNYPHISYYDDTNKDLKYARWYGMGWLILTVDSAGVVGSDTSISIALDSFNYPHISYFDDTNGDLKYARWNGSSWTIQTVDSGGYVGEFTSLALDSSNYPHISYYDDTNGDLKHARWDGMGWLILTVDSEILVGCYTSLALDSSDYPHISYYDWSNGNLKYARWNGSSWTIQTVDSGGDVGEFTSITLDSSNYPHISYFDDTNKDLKYARWDGMGWLILTVDSAGALGSDTSIALDSSNYPHISYYDWEKESLKYAQWTPPVNQAPNPISRPEGPDSGTVGISYSFSANATDPDGDDVAFRFDWGDETLSPWTSFVRSGTTVQISHSWVSEGVYEVKVKAKDSEHTESAWSIAHPISIKGVRVHPNPFSLTEHANLTFTGALVPYSTIRIFTLTGELVATIRETEGKSTISWDGTNDKGDRLACGIYIYRIENLNGKIACIE
;
A
#
# COMPACT_ATOMS: atom_id res chain seq x y z
N MET A 1 61.63 51.58 -12.70
CA MET A 1 61.34 50.15 -12.46
C MET A 1 61.09 49.95 -10.97
N ARG A 2 59.83 49.99 -10.52
CA ARG A 2 59.41 49.86 -9.12
C ARG A 2 58.78 48.48 -8.93
N ARG A 3 59.25 47.74 -7.91
CA ARG A 3 58.83 46.37 -7.57
C ARG A 3 57.43 46.37 -6.96
N LEU A 4 56.53 45.58 -7.55
CA LEU A 4 55.18 45.31 -7.08
C LEU A 4 55.24 44.28 -5.93
N ARG A 5 54.58 44.56 -4.80
CA ARG A 5 54.36 43.61 -3.70
C ARG A 5 53.03 42.89 -3.97
N PHE A 6 53.06 41.55 -4.06
CA PHE A 6 51.86 40.72 -4.03
C PHE A 6 51.49 40.42 -2.57
N VAL A 7 50.25 40.74 -2.19
CA VAL A 7 49.61 40.31 -0.94
C VAL A 7 48.79 39.06 -1.28
N LEU A 8 49.10 37.92 -0.65
CA LEU A 8 48.35 36.68 -0.79
C LEU A 8 47.22 36.69 0.27
N LEU A 9 45.97 36.76 -0.18
CA LEU A 9 44.79 36.61 0.66
C LEU A 9 44.44 35.11 0.73
N ILE A 10 44.55 34.49 1.90
CA ILE A 10 44.12 33.10 2.13
C ILE A 10 42.62 33.12 2.41
N GLY A 11 41.82 32.69 1.44
CA GLY A 11 40.39 32.42 1.61
C GLY A 11 40.18 31.03 2.20
N LEU A 12 39.58 30.96 3.39
CA LEU A 12 39.09 29.74 4.01
C LEU A 12 37.79 29.32 3.30
N VAL A 13 37.81 28.23 2.55
CA VAL A 13 36.61 27.59 1.99
C VAL A 13 36.07 26.64 3.05
N PHE A 14 34.91 26.96 3.64
CA PHE A 14 34.13 26.00 4.39
C PHE A 14 33.46 25.05 3.40
N ALA A 15 33.92 23.79 3.36
CA ALA A 15 33.19 22.73 2.68
C ALA A 15 31.95 22.38 3.53
N VAL A 16 30.79 22.89 3.12
CA VAL A 16 29.50 22.38 3.60
C VAL A 16 29.30 21.04 2.91
N TRP A 17 29.48 19.94 3.65
CA TRP A 17 28.97 18.64 3.22
C TRP A 17 27.45 18.72 3.29
N GLN A 18 26.79 19.00 2.16
CA GLN A 18 25.40 18.59 2.01
C GLN A 18 25.40 17.07 2.00
N ILE A 19 24.97 16.47 3.11
CA ILE A 19 24.41 15.13 3.05
C ILE A 19 23.12 15.30 2.27
N SER A 20 23.16 15.02 0.97
CA SER A 20 21.93 14.72 0.24
C SER A 20 21.39 13.44 0.87
N SER A 21 20.38 13.54 1.73
CA SER A 21 19.50 12.41 1.96
C SER A 21 18.92 12.08 0.59
N SER A 22 19.37 10.98 -0.01
CA SER A 22 18.68 10.41 -1.15
C SER A 22 17.32 9.98 -0.62
N PHE A 23 16.30 10.80 -0.86
CA PHE A 23 14.93 10.34 -0.81
C PHE A 23 14.85 9.19 -1.82
N ALA A 24 14.68 7.96 -1.35
CA ALA A 24 14.29 6.86 -2.21
C ALA A 24 12.80 7.09 -2.50
N TRP A 25 12.51 7.78 -3.59
CA TRP A 25 11.14 7.82 -4.08
C TRP A 25 10.77 6.42 -4.55
N ALA A 26 9.49 6.08 -4.48
CA ALA A 26 9.00 4.85 -5.05
C ALA A 26 9.30 4.88 -6.56
N GLU A 27 10.15 3.98 -7.04
CA GLU A 27 10.63 4.00 -8.42
C GLU A 27 10.20 2.74 -9.16
N TRP A 28 9.88 2.93 -10.44
CA TRP A 28 9.70 1.83 -11.38
C TRP A 28 11.06 1.25 -11.70
N THR A 29 11.24 -0.05 -11.45
CA THR A 29 12.39 -0.79 -11.97
C THR A 29 12.03 -1.32 -13.35
N ILE A 30 12.76 -0.90 -14.37
CA ILE A 30 12.53 -1.28 -15.77
C ILE A 30 13.70 -2.13 -16.27
N GLU A 31 13.38 -3.21 -16.96
CA GLU A 31 14.36 -4.07 -17.62
C GLU A 31 13.92 -4.50 -19.02
N THR A 32 14.91 -4.80 -19.86
CA THR A 32 14.67 -5.44 -21.16
C THR A 32 14.61 -6.95 -20.98
N VAL A 33 13.49 -7.55 -21.36
CA VAL A 33 13.26 -9.00 -21.28
C VAL A 33 13.85 -9.70 -22.51
N ASP A 34 13.49 -9.24 -23.70
CA ASP A 34 13.97 -9.75 -24.99
C ASP A 34 14.22 -8.57 -25.93
N SER A 35 15.31 -8.64 -26.70
CA SER A 35 15.70 -7.65 -27.71
C SER A 35 16.36 -8.29 -28.93
N ALA A 36 16.20 -9.61 -29.09
CA ALA A 36 16.76 -10.36 -30.21
C ALA A 36 15.84 -10.29 -31.43
N GLY A 37 15.94 -9.18 -32.17
CA GLY A 37 15.04 -8.86 -33.29
C GLY A 37 13.93 -7.90 -32.86
N VAL A 38 12.89 -7.78 -33.69
CA VAL A 38 11.65 -7.07 -33.39
C VAL A 38 10.72 -7.99 -32.60
N VAL A 39 10.66 -7.76 -31.29
CA VAL A 39 9.96 -8.64 -30.34
C VAL A 39 9.16 -7.85 -29.32
N GLY A 40 8.08 -8.45 -28.81
CA GLY A 40 7.32 -7.93 -27.68
C GLY A 40 5.93 -7.41 -28.01
N GLN A 41 5.55 -7.39 -29.28
CA GLN A 41 4.19 -7.02 -29.71
C GLN A 41 3.14 -7.98 -29.12
N TYR A 42 1.95 -7.43 -28.88
CA TYR A 42 0.80 -8.13 -28.29
C TYR A 42 1.11 -8.79 -26.95
N SER A 43 1.97 -8.18 -26.11
CA SER A 43 2.40 -8.82 -24.87
C SER A 43 1.22 -9.07 -23.93
N SER A 44 1.23 -10.22 -23.27
CA SER A 44 0.26 -10.57 -22.23
C SER A 44 0.97 -11.24 -21.08
N MET A 45 0.66 -10.83 -19.86
CA MET A 45 1.37 -11.29 -18.66
C MET A 45 0.48 -11.80 -17.55
N GLY A 46 1.07 -12.64 -16.71
CA GLY A 46 0.54 -13.07 -15.43
C GLY A 46 1.66 -13.32 -14.43
N LEU A 47 1.33 -13.36 -13.14
CA LEU A 47 2.29 -13.70 -12.08
C LEU A 47 1.98 -15.09 -11.53
N ASP A 48 3.03 -15.88 -11.33
CA ASP A 48 2.91 -17.16 -10.66
C ASP A 48 2.67 -16.99 -9.14
N SER A 49 2.41 -18.09 -8.43
CA SER A 49 2.19 -18.05 -6.98
C SER A 49 3.39 -17.58 -6.13
N SER A 50 4.58 -17.43 -6.74
CA SER A 50 5.78 -16.83 -6.12
C SER A 50 5.96 -15.36 -6.49
N GLY A 51 5.04 -14.78 -7.26
CA GLY A 51 5.13 -13.40 -7.76
C GLY A 51 6.06 -13.26 -8.97
N TYR A 52 6.46 -14.36 -9.62
CA TYR A 52 7.34 -14.29 -10.78
C TYR A 52 6.55 -14.07 -12.08
N PRO A 53 6.96 -13.09 -12.91
CA PRO A 53 6.26 -12.78 -14.15
C PRO A 53 6.48 -13.81 -15.25
N HIS A 54 5.38 -14.10 -15.95
CA HIS A 54 5.26 -14.95 -17.11
C HIS A 54 4.65 -14.11 -18.25
N ILE A 55 5.28 -14.07 -19.42
CA ILE A 55 4.90 -13.17 -20.53
C ILE A 55 4.85 -13.97 -21.83
N SER A 56 3.73 -13.93 -22.55
CA SER A 56 3.65 -14.34 -23.96
C SER A 56 3.78 -13.12 -24.87
N TYR A 57 4.44 -13.26 -26.01
CA TYR A 57 4.61 -12.17 -26.96
C TYR A 57 4.90 -12.67 -28.38
N TYR A 58 4.65 -11.81 -29.36
CA TYR A 58 4.97 -12.06 -30.75
C TYR A 58 6.41 -11.64 -31.08
N ASP A 59 7.11 -12.49 -31.84
CA ASP A 59 8.40 -12.21 -32.45
C ASP A 59 8.20 -11.97 -33.94
N LEU A 60 8.08 -10.70 -34.32
CA LEU A 60 7.85 -10.27 -35.71
C LEU A 60 9.03 -10.60 -36.63
N THR A 61 10.23 -10.78 -36.09
CA THR A 61 11.41 -11.11 -36.92
C THR A 61 11.41 -12.54 -37.39
N ASN A 62 10.94 -13.45 -36.53
CA ASN A 62 10.92 -14.88 -36.82
C ASN A 62 9.51 -15.40 -37.16
N ASP A 63 8.49 -14.55 -37.05
CA ASP A 63 7.07 -14.87 -37.21
C ASP A 63 6.56 -15.89 -36.17
N ASP A 64 7.15 -15.88 -34.98
CA ASP A 64 6.98 -16.89 -33.93
C ASP A 64 6.17 -16.40 -32.72
N LEU A 65 5.49 -17.33 -32.05
CA LEU A 65 4.99 -17.12 -30.68
C LEU A 65 6.11 -17.44 -29.68
N LYS A 66 6.40 -16.51 -28.77
CA LYS A 66 7.39 -16.69 -27.71
C LYS A 66 6.80 -16.53 -26.31
N TYR A 67 7.54 -17.10 -25.37
CA TYR A 67 7.22 -17.09 -23.96
C TYR A 67 8.47 -16.81 -23.12
N ALA A 68 8.39 -15.82 -22.24
CA ALA A 68 9.41 -15.47 -21.27
C ALA A 68 8.89 -15.71 -19.86
N ARG A 69 9.74 -16.21 -18.96
CA ARG A 69 9.45 -16.26 -17.52
C ARG A 69 10.65 -15.87 -16.68
N TRP A 70 10.42 -15.17 -15.59
CA TRP A 70 11.43 -14.93 -14.57
C TRP A 70 11.52 -16.13 -13.61
N ASN A 71 12.74 -16.52 -13.24
CA ASN A 71 12.97 -17.64 -12.31
C ASN A 71 13.46 -17.21 -10.93
N GLY A 72 13.37 -15.92 -10.60
CA GLY A 72 13.94 -15.31 -9.40
C GLY A 72 15.35 -14.74 -9.59
N SER A 73 16.02 -15.02 -10.72
CA SER A 73 17.39 -14.56 -11.00
C SER A 73 17.65 -14.13 -12.44
N SER A 74 16.89 -14.66 -13.40
CA SER A 74 17.06 -14.41 -14.83
C SER A 74 15.78 -14.73 -15.60
N TRP A 75 15.63 -14.06 -16.75
CA TRP A 75 14.62 -14.40 -17.73
C TRP A 75 15.01 -15.67 -18.49
N THR A 76 14.05 -16.56 -18.66
CA THR A 76 14.14 -17.73 -19.54
C THR A 76 13.14 -17.56 -20.69
N ILE A 77 13.64 -17.53 -21.92
CA ILE A 77 12.84 -17.35 -23.14
C ILE A 77 12.75 -18.67 -23.91
N GLN A 78 11.57 -18.95 -24.47
CA GLN A 78 11.30 -20.13 -25.30
C GLN A 78 10.44 -19.75 -26.51
N THR A 79 10.74 -20.31 -27.67
CA THR A 79 9.79 -20.37 -28.80
C THR A 79 8.72 -21.41 -28.49
N VAL A 80 7.46 -21.00 -28.55
CA VAL A 80 6.28 -21.84 -28.28
C VAL A 80 5.79 -22.51 -29.55
N ASP A 81 5.55 -21.72 -30.59
CA ASP A 81 5.12 -22.14 -31.91
C ASP A 81 5.90 -21.34 -32.97
N SER A 82 6.29 -22.01 -34.05
CA SER A 82 7.07 -21.45 -35.17
C SER A 82 6.60 -22.00 -36.53
N ALA A 83 5.43 -22.64 -36.55
CA ALA A 83 4.89 -23.27 -37.74
C ALA A 83 4.08 -22.26 -38.58
N GLY A 84 4.80 -21.42 -39.34
CA GLY A 84 4.21 -20.33 -40.11
C GLY A 84 4.25 -19.01 -39.34
N VAL A 85 3.46 -18.05 -39.76
CA VAL A 85 3.24 -16.78 -39.06
C VAL A 85 2.21 -16.97 -37.95
N VAL A 86 2.69 -16.99 -36.70
CA VAL A 86 1.90 -17.32 -35.51
C VAL A 86 2.26 -16.42 -34.34
N GLY A 87 1.30 -16.18 -33.44
CA GLY A 87 1.56 -15.57 -32.13
C GLY A 87 1.07 -14.13 -31.97
N SER A 88 0.51 -13.53 -33.02
CA SER A 88 -0.18 -12.25 -32.89
C SER A 88 -1.42 -12.37 -32.01
N TYR A 89 -1.80 -11.26 -31.37
CA TYR A 89 -2.92 -11.17 -30.41
C TYR A 89 -2.82 -12.19 -29.28
N THR A 90 -1.61 -12.54 -28.86
CA THR A 90 -1.43 -13.54 -27.81
C THR A 90 -2.00 -13.07 -26.48
N SER A 91 -2.62 -13.98 -25.76
CA SER A 91 -3.10 -13.73 -24.41
C SER A 91 -2.68 -14.91 -23.52
N LEU A 92 -2.32 -14.63 -22.26
CA LEU A 92 -1.74 -15.61 -21.35
C LEU A 92 -2.50 -15.63 -20.03
N ALA A 93 -2.69 -16.84 -19.50
CA ALA A 93 -3.03 -17.03 -18.10
C ALA A 93 -2.30 -18.26 -17.53
N LEU A 94 -2.28 -18.37 -16.21
CA LEU A 94 -1.59 -19.43 -15.47
C LEU A 94 -2.60 -20.34 -14.78
N ASP A 95 -2.39 -21.65 -14.86
CA ASP A 95 -3.17 -22.60 -14.07
C ASP A 95 -2.73 -22.64 -12.60
N SER A 96 -3.46 -23.39 -11.77
CA SER A 96 -3.13 -23.57 -10.33
C SER A 96 -1.78 -24.26 -10.07
N SER A 97 -1.13 -24.80 -11.10
CA SER A 97 0.24 -25.35 -11.06
C SER A 97 1.29 -24.39 -11.65
N ASN A 98 0.91 -23.13 -11.89
CA ASN A 98 1.71 -22.09 -12.54
C ASN A 98 2.12 -22.42 -13.98
N TYR A 99 1.41 -23.32 -14.67
CA TYR A 99 1.68 -23.61 -16.06
C TYR A 99 0.97 -22.60 -16.97
N PRO A 100 1.70 -22.00 -17.94
CA PRO A 100 1.12 -21.07 -18.89
C PRO A 100 0.21 -21.78 -19.88
N HIS A 101 -0.96 -21.19 -20.12
CA HIS A 101 -1.74 -21.44 -21.32
C HIS A 101 -1.96 -20.14 -22.08
N ILE A 102 -1.91 -20.25 -23.40
CA ILE A 102 -1.80 -19.13 -24.32
C ILE A 102 -2.79 -19.34 -25.45
N SER A 103 -3.69 -18.39 -25.70
CA SER A 103 -4.39 -18.30 -27.00
C SER A 103 -3.64 -17.35 -27.90
N TYR A 104 -3.69 -17.62 -29.21
CA TYR A 104 -3.03 -16.78 -30.20
C TYR A 104 -3.61 -17.02 -31.58
N TYR A 105 -3.38 -16.06 -32.46
CA TYR A 105 -3.76 -16.13 -33.86
C TYR A 105 -2.67 -16.79 -34.71
N ASP A 106 -3.09 -17.66 -35.63
CA ASP A 106 -2.26 -18.21 -36.69
C ASP A 106 -2.59 -17.49 -37.99
N ASP A 107 -1.79 -16.49 -38.35
CA ASP A 107 -2.04 -15.71 -39.55
C ASP A 107 -1.81 -16.53 -40.84
N THR A 108 -1.03 -17.61 -40.79
CA THR A 108 -0.84 -18.46 -41.97
C THR A 108 -2.10 -19.24 -42.32
N ASN A 109 -2.74 -19.83 -41.31
CA ASN A 109 -3.92 -20.66 -41.48
C ASN A 109 -5.24 -19.90 -41.28
N LYS A 110 -5.18 -18.70 -40.70
CA LYS A 110 -6.32 -17.85 -40.30
C LYS A 110 -7.14 -18.48 -39.17
N ASP A 111 -6.46 -19.23 -38.30
CA ASP A 111 -7.04 -20.05 -37.25
C ASP A 111 -6.80 -19.45 -35.84
N LEU A 112 -7.71 -19.76 -34.91
CA LEU A 112 -7.48 -19.58 -33.49
C LEU A 112 -6.74 -20.80 -32.94
N LYS A 113 -5.61 -20.57 -32.26
CA LYS A 113 -4.82 -21.62 -31.64
C LYS A 113 -4.69 -21.44 -30.14
N TYR A 114 -4.32 -22.55 -29.52
CA TYR A 114 -4.10 -22.66 -28.09
C TYR A 114 -2.85 -23.48 -27.81
N ALA A 115 -1.97 -22.96 -26.96
CA ALA A 115 -0.80 -23.64 -26.45
C ALA A 115 -0.87 -23.77 -24.93
N ARG A 116 -0.44 -24.91 -24.37
CA ARG A 116 -0.15 -25.00 -22.93
C ARG A 116 1.15 -25.71 -22.65
N TRP A 117 1.82 -25.30 -21.59
CA TRP A 117 2.90 -26.07 -21.01
C TRP A 117 2.34 -27.21 -20.14
N TYR A 118 2.91 -28.40 -20.23
CA TYR A 118 2.50 -29.55 -19.41
C TYR A 118 3.65 -30.19 -18.63
N GLY A 119 4.71 -29.43 -18.38
CA GLY A 119 5.87 -29.83 -17.57
C GLY A 119 7.09 -30.30 -18.38
N MET A 120 6.88 -30.85 -19.59
CA MET A 120 7.97 -31.37 -20.43
C MET A 120 8.04 -30.76 -21.84
N GLY A 121 7.03 -29.97 -22.22
CA GLY A 121 6.93 -29.35 -23.54
C GLY A 121 5.65 -28.55 -23.69
N TRP A 122 5.48 -27.96 -24.87
CA TRP A 122 4.25 -27.29 -25.30
C TRP A 122 3.33 -28.26 -26.01
N LEU A 123 2.05 -28.26 -25.63
CA LEU A 123 0.95 -28.86 -26.38
C LEU A 123 0.26 -27.75 -27.16
N ILE A 124 0.17 -27.88 -28.48
CA ILE A 124 -0.49 -26.92 -29.37
C ILE A 124 -1.72 -27.58 -30.00
N LEU A 125 -2.84 -26.86 -29.99
CA LEU A 125 -4.12 -27.30 -30.55
C LEU A 125 -4.73 -26.15 -31.39
N THR A 126 -5.36 -26.50 -32.50
CA THR A 126 -6.30 -25.61 -33.20
C THR A 126 -7.64 -25.63 -32.47
N VAL A 127 -8.17 -24.44 -32.16
CA VAL A 127 -9.43 -24.26 -31.42
C VAL A 127 -10.60 -24.09 -32.39
N ASP A 128 -10.49 -23.12 -33.28
CA ASP A 128 -11.43 -22.85 -34.38
C ASP A 128 -10.63 -22.59 -35.66
N SER A 129 -11.11 -23.14 -36.77
CA SER A 129 -10.52 -23.01 -38.10
C SER A 129 -11.58 -22.70 -39.18
N ALA A 130 -12.78 -22.29 -38.75
CA ALA A 130 -13.92 -22.06 -39.62
C ALA A 130 -13.97 -20.59 -40.04
N GLY A 131 -13.18 -20.23 -41.05
CA GLY A 131 -13.08 -18.86 -41.57
C GLY A 131 -11.78 -18.20 -41.11
N VAL A 132 -11.78 -16.87 -41.07
CA VAL A 132 -10.77 -16.04 -40.43
C VAL A 132 -11.24 -15.78 -39.01
N VAL A 133 -10.58 -16.42 -38.05
CA VAL A 133 -10.96 -16.38 -36.64
C VAL A 133 -9.74 -16.14 -35.77
N GLY A 134 -9.90 -15.36 -34.70
CA GLY A 134 -8.84 -15.15 -33.71
C GLY A 134 -7.96 -13.92 -33.92
N SER A 135 -8.16 -13.12 -34.98
CA SER A 135 -7.68 -11.74 -35.02
C SER A 135 -8.39 -10.98 -33.88
N ASP A 136 -7.65 -10.50 -32.89
CA ASP A 136 -8.17 -10.06 -31.58
C ASP A 136 -8.79 -11.19 -30.73
N THR A 137 -7.93 -11.89 -29.98
CA THR A 137 -8.33 -12.88 -28.98
C THR A 137 -7.95 -12.44 -27.58
N SER A 138 -8.80 -12.75 -26.61
CA SER A 138 -8.43 -12.78 -25.20
C SER A 138 -8.71 -14.16 -24.66
N ILE A 139 -7.68 -14.75 -24.03
CA ILE A 139 -7.88 -15.92 -23.19
C ILE A 139 -8.02 -15.45 -21.76
N SER A 140 -9.01 -16.03 -21.11
CA SER A 140 -9.05 -16.06 -19.67
C SER A 140 -9.06 -17.52 -19.30
N ILE A 141 -7.98 -17.96 -18.68
CA ILE A 141 -8.08 -19.13 -17.81
C ILE A 141 -8.59 -18.60 -16.49
N ALA A 142 -9.78 -18.02 -16.47
CA ALA A 142 -10.38 -17.73 -15.20
C ALA A 142 -10.83 -19.08 -14.63
N LEU A 143 -9.99 -19.58 -13.73
CA LEU A 143 -10.27 -20.35 -12.52
C LEU A 143 -11.48 -21.27 -12.51
N ASP A 144 -11.76 -21.98 -13.60
CA ASP A 144 -12.52 -23.20 -13.48
C ASP A 144 -11.75 -24.12 -12.50
N SER A 145 -12.46 -24.75 -11.57
CA SER A 145 -11.85 -25.60 -10.53
C SER A 145 -11.08 -26.82 -11.10
N PHE A 146 -11.04 -26.97 -12.42
CA PHE A 146 -10.43 -28.05 -13.20
C PHE A 146 -9.28 -27.57 -14.12
N ASN A 147 -8.91 -26.28 -14.09
CA ASN A 147 -7.96 -25.62 -15.00
C ASN A 147 -8.31 -25.76 -16.50
N TYR A 148 -9.59 -25.71 -16.89
CA TYR A 148 -9.99 -25.71 -18.30
C TYR A 148 -10.00 -24.29 -18.89
N PRO A 149 -9.35 -24.09 -20.05
CA PRO A 149 -9.25 -22.79 -20.69
C PRO A 149 -10.58 -22.34 -21.32
N HIS A 150 -10.88 -21.05 -21.16
CA HIS A 150 -11.98 -20.34 -21.80
C HIS A 150 -11.40 -19.20 -22.67
N ILE A 151 -11.89 -19.04 -23.89
CA ILE A 151 -11.34 -18.07 -24.86
C ILE A 151 -12.48 -17.28 -25.47
N SER A 152 -12.40 -15.96 -25.44
CA SER A 152 -13.20 -15.09 -26.30
C SER A 152 -12.36 -14.64 -27.48
N TYR A 153 -13.01 -14.50 -28.64
CA TYR A 153 -12.32 -14.11 -29.86
C TYR A 153 -13.30 -13.54 -30.87
N PHE A 154 -12.76 -12.70 -31.75
CA PHE A 154 -13.48 -12.18 -32.89
C PHE A 154 -13.40 -13.14 -34.09
N ASP A 155 -14.56 -13.35 -34.72
CA ASP A 155 -14.70 -14.05 -35.99
C ASP A 155 -14.88 -13.01 -37.11
N ASP A 156 -13.77 -12.60 -37.71
CA ASP A 156 -13.72 -11.59 -38.77
C ASP A 156 -14.55 -11.99 -40.00
N THR A 157 -14.64 -13.29 -40.29
CA THR A 157 -15.44 -13.75 -41.44
C THR A 157 -16.93 -13.49 -41.29
N ASN A 158 -17.45 -13.61 -40.06
CA ASN A 158 -18.87 -13.40 -39.79
C ASN A 158 -19.19 -12.05 -39.12
N GLY A 159 -18.17 -11.37 -38.60
CA GLY A 159 -18.32 -10.17 -37.77
C GLY A 159 -18.75 -10.47 -36.33
N ASP A 160 -18.62 -11.72 -35.87
CA ASP A 160 -19.24 -12.17 -34.62
C ASP A 160 -18.25 -12.19 -33.44
N LEU A 161 -18.76 -11.95 -32.24
CA LEU A 161 -18.07 -12.34 -31.01
C LEU A 161 -18.33 -13.82 -30.74
N LYS A 162 -17.26 -14.60 -30.59
CA LYS A 162 -17.33 -16.02 -30.23
C LYS A 162 -16.68 -16.31 -28.89
N TYR A 163 -17.10 -17.44 -28.32
CA TYR A 163 -16.59 -18.00 -27.08
C TYR A 163 -16.33 -19.49 -27.23
N ALA A 164 -15.13 -19.93 -26.88
CA ALA A 164 -14.71 -21.33 -26.84
C ALA A 164 -14.37 -21.75 -25.41
N ARG A 165 -14.77 -22.97 -25.02
CA ARG A 165 -14.35 -23.58 -23.76
C ARG A 165 -13.91 -25.02 -23.95
N TRP A 166 -12.89 -25.43 -23.23
CA TRP A 166 -12.48 -26.83 -23.18
C TRP A 166 -13.32 -27.58 -22.14
N ASN A 167 -13.84 -28.75 -22.49
CA ASN A 167 -14.67 -29.56 -21.57
C ASN A 167 -13.92 -30.78 -20.97
N GLY A 168 -12.60 -30.82 -21.13
CA GLY A 168 -11.76 -31.96 -20.76
C GLY A 168 -11.44 -32.91 -21.92
N SER A 169 -12.22 -32.86 -23.02
CA SER A 169 -12.05 -33.76 -24.17
C SER A 169 -12.07 -33.05 -25.53
N SER A 170 -12.83 -31.97 -25.65
CA SER A 170 -12.95 -31.18 -26.88
C SER A 170 -13.26 -29.72 -26.55
N TRP A 171 -13.03 -28.86 -27.54
CA TRP A 171 -13.55 -27.50 -27.53
C TRP A 171 -15.05 -27.49 -27.81
N THR A 172 -15.78 -26.63 -27.10
CA THR A 172 -17.16 -26.25 -27.40
C THR A 172 -17.16 -24.77 -27.75
N ILE A 173 -17.65 -24.42 -28.94
CA ILE A 173 -17.71 -23.05 -29.46
C ILE A 173 -19.16 -22.56 -29.50
N GLN A 174 -19.36 -21.29 -29.17
CA GLN A 174 -20.64 -20.59 -29.23
C GLN A 174 -20.47 -19.19 -29.82
N THR A 175 -21.41 -18.76 -30.65
CA THR A 175 -21.57 -17.34 -30.98
C THR A 175 -22.24 -16.64 -29.80
N VAL A 176 -21.62 -15.55 -29.33
CA VAL A 176 -22.07 -14.75 -28.19
C VAL A 176 -22.95 -13.60 -28.67
N ASP A 177 -22.43 -12.80 -29.59
CA ASP A 177 -23.10 -11.67 -30.22
C ASP A 177 -22.84 -11.72 -31.73
N SER A 178 -23.89 -11.49 -32.52
CA SER A 178 -23.87 -11.46 -33.99
C SER A 178 -24.65 -10.26 -34.53
N GLY A 179 -24.77 -9.19 -33.72
CA GLY A 179 -25.58 -8.01 -33.99
C GLY A 179 -24.96 -6.99 -34.96
N GLY A 180 -23.88 -7.35 -35.66
CA GLY A 180 -23.06 -6.47 -36.50
C GLY A 180 -21.63 -6.99 -36.56
N TYR A 181 -20.67 -6.13 -36.87
CA TYR A 181 -19.24 -6.32 -36.57
C TYR A 181 -19.01 -6.01 -35.09
N VAL A 182 -18.88 -7.06 -34.30
CA VAL A 182 -18.76 -7.02 -32.84
C VAL A 182 -17.70 -8.01 -32.37
N GLY A 183 -17.01 -7.70 -31.28
CA GLY A 183 -16.10 -8.65 -30.63
C GLY A 183 -14.62 -8.27 -30.71
N GLU A 184 -14.28 -7.22 -31.45
CA GLU A 184 -12.93 -6.65 -31.45
C GLU A 184 -12.51 -6.25 -30.03
N PHE A 185 -11.20 -6.36 -29.77
CA PHE A 185 -10.57 -6.07 -28.47
C PHE A 185 -11.22 -6.78 -27.28
N THR A 186 -11.79 -7.97 -27.50
CA THR A 186 -12.48 -8.70 -26.44
C THR A 186 -11.59 -8.95 -25.23
N SER A 187 -12.12 -8.83 -24.01
CA SER A 187 -11.46 -9.23 -22.76
C SER A 187 -12.39 -10.11 -21.93
N LEU A 188 -11.87 -11.22 -21.42
CA LEU A 188 -12.63 -12.23 -20.70
C LEU A 188 -12.21 -12.35 -19.23
N ALA A 189 -13.18 -12.54 -18.34
CA ALA A 189 -12.99 -12.99 -16.97
C ALA A 189 -14.10 -13.97 -16.59
N LEU A 190 -13.85 -14.91 -15.67
CA LEU A 190 -14.91 -15.78 -15.12
C LEU A 190 -15.23 -15.36 -13.69
N ASP A 191 -16.51 -15.40 -13.36
CA ASP A 191 -17.01 -15.18 -12.00
C ASP A 191 -16.74 -16.39 -11.08
N SER A 192 -17.09 -16.25 -9.80
CA SER A 192 -16.97 -17.32 -8.79
C SER A 192 -17.78 -18.60 -9.10
N SER A 193 -18.70 -18.55 -10.07
CA SER A 193 -19.47 -19.68 -10.59
C SER A 193 -18.91 -20.26 -11.89
N ASN A 194 -17.76 -19.77 -12.35
CA ASN A 194 -17.12 -20.08 -13.64
C ASN A 194 -17.92 -19.63 -14.86
N TYR A 195 -18.79 -18.63 -14.71
CA TYR A 195 -19.51 -18.05 -15.82
C TYR A 195 -18.69 -16.92 -16.48
N PRO A 196 -18.56 -16.95 -17.82
CA PRO A 196 -17.82 -15.94 -18.54
C PRO A 196 -18.50 -14.58 -18.54
N HIS A 197 -17.70 -13.56 -18.30
CA HIS A 197 -17.96 -12.14 -18.51
C HIS A 197 -17.00 -11.64 -19.58
N ILE A 198 -17.51 -10.99 -20.61
CA ILE A 198 -16.74 -10.52 -21.77
C ILE A 198 -17.03 -9.04 -21.97
N SER A 199 -16.01 -8.19 -21.96
CA SER A 199 -16.10 -6.86 -22.56
C SER A 199 -15.62 -6.92 -24.00
N TYR A 200 -16.20 -6.10 -24.88
CA TYR A 200 -15.82 -6.04 -26.29
C TYR A 200 -16.29 -4.74 -26.95
N TYR A 201 -15.64 -4.41 -28.06
CA TYR A 201 -16.04 -3.29 -28.91
C TYR A 201 -17.07 -3.73 -29.96
N ASP A 202 -18.10 -2.91 -30.14
CA ASP A 202 -19.10 -3.01 -31.20
C ASP A 202 -18.77 -1.97 -32.26
N ASP A 203 -17.97 -2.34 -33.27
CA ASP A 203 -17.54 -1.43 -34.33
C ASP A 203 -18.72 -0.89 -35.16
N THR A 204 -19.78 -1.68 -35.31
CA THR A 204 -20.97 -1.26 -36.06
C THR A 204 -21.66 -0.05 -35.43
N ASN A 205 -21.72 -0.01 -34.10
CA ASN A 205 -22.35 1.09 -33.36
C ASN A 205 -21.34 2.09 -32.77
N GLY A 206 -20.07 1.69 -32.67
CA GLY A 206 -19.02 2.43 -31.98
C GLY A 206 -19.18 2.40 -30.46
N ASP A 207 -19.70 1.30 -29.91
CA ASP A 207 -20.09 1.18 -28.50
C ASP A 207 -19.17 0.21 -27.72
N LEU A 208 -19.05 0.43 -26.40
CA LEU A 208 -18.53 -0.58 -25.48
C LEU A 208 -19.67 -1.49 -25.04
N LYS A 209 -19.49 -2.80 -25.18
CA LYS A 209 -20.45 -3.80 -24.72
C LYS A 209 -19.87 -4.75 -23.66
N HIS A 210 -20.78 -5.32 -22.89
CA HIS A 210 -20.52 -6.38 -21.92
C HIS A 210 -21.51 -7.53 -22.15
N ALA A 211 -20.99 -8.75 -22.30
CA ALA A 211 -21.76 -9.98 -22.33
C ALA A 211 -21.44 -10.83 -21.09
N ARG A 212 -22.44 -11.44 -20.48
CA ARG A 212 -22.24 -12.46 -19.44
C ARG A 212 -23.14 -13.66 -19.62
N TRP A 213 -22.66 -14.83 -19.25
CA TRP A 213 -23.47 -16.04 -19.21
C TRP A 213 -24.19 -16.15 -17.86
N ASP A 214 -25.49 -16.42 -17.86
CA ASP A 214 -26.30 -16.53 -16.62
C ASP A 214 -26.66 -17.99 -16.24
N GLY A 215 -26.09 -18.97 -16.95
CA GLY A 215 -26.44 -20.39 -16.80
C GLY A 215 -27.48 -20.87 -17.82
N MET A 216 -28.24 -19.97 -18.45
CA MET A 216 -29.26 -20.28 -19.46
C MET A 216 -28.91 -19.69 -20.83
N GLY A 217 -28.32 -18.50 -20.86
CA GLY A 217 -27.98 -17.78 -22.08
C GLY A 217 -27.00 -16.63 -21.85
N TRP A 218 -26.62 -15.99 -22.95
CA TRP A 218 -25.84 -14.76 -22.93
C TRP A 218 -26.76 -13.56 -22.69
N LEU A 219 -26.40 -12.74 -21.70
CA LEU A 219 -26.98 -11.43 -21.43
C LEU A 219 -26.01 -10.36 -21.93
N ILE A 220 -26.44 -9.58 -22.92
CA ILE A 220 -25.62 -8.54 -23.55
C ILE A 220 -26.17 -7.16 -23.15
N LEU A 221 -25.28 -6.28 -22.73
CA LEU A 221 -25.59 -4.90 -22.34
C LEU A 221 -24.61 -3.94 -23.02
N THR A 222 -25.13 -2.83 -23.53
CA THR A 222 -24.30 -1.66 -23.87
C THR A 222 -23.87 -0.99 -22.57
N VAL A 223 -22.56 -0.83 -22.39
CA VAL A 223 -21.94 -0.21 -21.21
C VAL A 223 -21.84 1.29 -21.41
N ASP A 224 -21.26 1.68 -22.56
CA ASP A 224 -21.05 3.06 -22.97
C ASP A 224 -21.36 3.16 -24.48
N SER A 225 -22.01 4.24 -24.90
CA SER A 225 -22.51 4.41 -26.27
C SER A 225 -22.20 5.79 -26.84
N GLU A 226 -21.14 6.42 -26.34
CA GLU A 226 -20.53 7.58 -27.00
C GLU A 226 -19.88 7.10 -28.30
N ILE A 227 -20.03 7.83 -29.40
CA ILE A 227 -19.54 7.39 -30.73
C ILE A 227 -18.05 7.00 -30.65
N LEU A 228 -17.68 5.81 -31.12
CA LEU A 228 -16.29 5.27 -31.11
C LEU A 228 -15.68 5.19 -29.71
N VAL A 229 -16.43 4.57 -28.79
CA VAL A 229 -16.00 4.28 -27.43
C VAL A 229 -15.86 2.77 -27.23
N GLY A 230 -14.82 2.32 -26.52
CA GLY A 230 -14.69 0.92 -26.12
C GLY A 230 -13.52 0.15 -26.73
N CYS A 231 -12.71 0.80 -27.57
CA CYS A 231 -11.49 0.19 -28.12
C CYS A 231 -10.53 -0.26 -27.01
N TYR A 232 -9.75 -1.30 -27.28
CA TYR A 232 -8.76 -1.88 -26.35
C TYR A 232 -9.31 -2.22 -24.96
N THR A 233 -10.57 -2.65 -24.87
CA THR A 233 -11.20 -2.88 -23.57
C THR A 233 -10.50 -3.99 -22.77
N SER A 234 -10.35 -3.79 -21.47
CA SER A 234 -9.84 -4.79 -20.54
C SER A 234 -10.78 -4.93 -19.35
N LEU A 235 -11.00 -6.16 -18.89
CA LEU A 235 -12.01 -6.52 -17.89
C LEU A 235 -11.38 -7.28 -16.71
N ALA A 236 -11.73 -6.85 -15.50
CA ALA A 236 -11.51 -7.59 -14.26
C ALA A 236 -12.81 -7.70 -13.46
N LEU A 237 -12.94 -8.74 -12.64
CA LEU A 237 -14.07 -8.89 -11.71
C LEU A 237 -13.60 -8.65 -10.28
N ASP A 238 -14.39 -7.92 -9.50
CA ASP A 238 -14.11 -7.76 -8.07
C ASP A 238 -14.54 -8.98 -7.25
N SER A 239 -14.25 -8.95 -5.95
CA SER A 239 -14.60 -10.03 -5.02
C SER A 239 -16.12 -10.30 -4.90
N SER A 240 -16.98 -9.48 -5.51
CA SER A 240 -18.43 -9.66 -5.59
C SER A 240 -18.91 -10.05 -7.00
N ASP A 241 -17.98 -10.46 -7.87
CA ASP A 241 -18.21 -10.78 -9.28
C ASP A 241 -18.73 -9.59 -10.11
N TYR A 242 -18.57 -8.36 -9.63
CA TYR A 242 -18.94 -7.20 -10.43
C TYR A 242 -17.84 -6.81 -11.40
N PRO A 243 -18.18 -6.56 -12.68
CA PRO A 243 -17.19 -6.19 -13.69
C PRO A 243 -16.69 -4.76 -13.55
N HIS A 244 -15.38 -4.61 -13.76
CA HIS A 244 -14.59 -3.39 -13.85
C HIS A 244 -13.90 -3.39 -15.21
N ILE A 245 -14.14 -2.35 -16.01
CA ILE A 245 -13.69 -2.29 -17.41
C ILE A 245 -12.89 -1.01 -17.61
N SER A 246 -11.63 -1.11 -18.04
CA SER A 246 -10.93 0.01 -18.66
C SER A 246 -11.10 -0.04 -20.17
N TYR A 247 -11.16 1.12 -20.81
CA TYR A 247 -11.33 1.21 -22.26
C TYR A 247 -10.89 2.57 -22.80
N TYR A 248 -10.58 2.60 -24.09
CA TYR A 248 -10.22 3.80 -24.82
C TYR A 248 -11.45 4.44 -25.46
N ASP A 249 -11.58 5.75 -25.27
CA ASP A 249 -12.55 6.61 -25.96
C ASP A 249 -11.82 7.33 -27.08
N TRP A 250 -11.88 6.73 -28.28
CA TRP A 250 -11.18 7.22 -29.47
C TRP A 250 -11.64 8.62 -29.87
N SER A 251 -12.95 8.88 -29.76
CA SER A 251 -13.51 10.17 -30.15
C SER A 251 -12.95 11.35 -29.36
N ASN A 252 -12.61 11.13 -28.09
CA ASN A 252 -12.08 12.18 -27.22
C ASN A 252 -10.59 12.00 -26.85
N GLY A 253 -9.97 10.88 -27.21
CA GLY A 253 -8.59 10.55 -26.85
C GLY A 253 -8.43 10.24 -25.35
N ASN A 254 -9.44 9.68 -24.69
CA ASN A 254 -9.42 9.52 -23.23
C ASN A 254 -9.31 8.05 -22.79
N LEU A 255 -8.66 7.85 -21.64
CA LEU A 255 -8.82 6.62 -20.86
C LEU A 255 -10.10 6.71 -20.02
N LYS A 256 -11.01 5.76 -20.19
CA LYS A 256 -12.24 5.66 -19.40
C LYS A 256 -12.27 4.36 -18.59
N TYR A 257 -13.06 4.40 -17.54
CA TYR A 257 -13.31 3.27 -16.64
C TYR A 257 -14.80 3.16 -16.33
N ALA A 258 -15.33 1.95 -16.46
CA ALA A 258 -16.71 1.60 -16.13
C ALA A 258 -16.74 0.50 -15.07
N ARG A 259 -17.60 0.64 -14.06
CA ARG A 259 -17.88 -0.43 -13.09
C ARG A 259 -19.35 -0.68 -12.92
N TRP A 260 -19.72 -1.94 -12.75
CA TRP A 260 -21.07 -2.33 -12.37
C TRP A 260 -21.23 -2.29 -10.85
N ASN A 261 -22.31 -1.69 -10.35
CA ASN A 261 -22.58 -1.60 -8.91
C ASN A 261 -23.64 -2.60 -8.41
N GLY A 262 -23.99 -3.58 -9.22
CA GLY A 262 -25.12 -4.50 -8.98
C GLY A 262 -26.42 -4.08 -9.67
N SER A 263 -26.56 -2.82 -10.10
CA SER A 263 -27.80 -2.29 -10.69
C SER A 263 -27.58 -1.45 -11.95
N SER A 264 -26.45 -0.75 -12.05
CA SER A 264 -26.13 0.12 -13.17
C SER A 264 -24.61 0.21 -13.36
N TRP A 265 -24.22 0.58 -14.58
CA TRP A 265 -22.86 1.00 -14.88
C TRP A 265 -22.61 2.40 -14.32
N THR A 266 -21.41 2.62 -13.78
CA THR A 266 -20.88 3.93 -13.42
C THR A 266 -19.61 4.15 -14.23
N ILE A 267 -19.58 5.23 -15.00
CA ILE A 267 -18.48 5.56 -15.92
C ILE A 267 -17.72 6.78 -15.40
N GLN A 268 -16.40 6.77 -15.56
CA GLN A 268 -15.50 7.86 -15.21
C GLN A 268 -14.44 8.02 -16.30
N THR A 269 -14.08 9.27 -16.61
CA THR A 269 -12.82 9.58 -17.31
C THR A 269 -11.68 9.48 -16.30
N VAL A 270 -10.70 8.62 -16.58
CA VAL A 270 -9.52 8.39 -15.73
C VAL A 270 -8.44 9.42 -16.07
N ASP A 271 -8.09 9.51 -17.35
CA ASP A 271 -7.09 10.43 -17.87
C ASP A 271 -7.62 11.06 -19.18
N SER A 272 -7.36 12.36 -19.32
CA SER A 272 -7.72 13.18 -20.48
C SER A 272 -6.60 14.17 -20.85
N GLY A 273 -5.39 13.91 -20.38
CA GLY A 273 -4.20 14.76 -20.57
C GLY A 273 -3.56 14.67 -21.95
N GLY A 274 -4.33 14.44 -23.01
CA GLY A 274 -3.84 14.18 -24.37
C GLY A 274 -4.70 13.11 -25.04
N ASP A 275 -4.15 12.48 -26.06
CA ASP A 275 -4.60 11.19 -26.60
C ASP A 275 -3.96 10.05 -25.79
N VAL A 276 -4.76 9.45 -24.91
CA VAL A 276 -4.33 8.48 -23.90
C VAL A 276 -5.34 7.35 -23.77
N GLY A 277 -4.86 6.16 -23.39
CA GLY A 277 -5.73 5.03 -23.04
C GLY A 277 -5.68 3.87 -24.03
N GLU A 278 -4.94 4.00 -25.15
CA GLU A 278 -4.68 2.88 -26.05
C GLU A 278 -4.00 1.72 -25.32
N PHE A 279 -4.30 0.49 -25.76
CA PHE A 279 -3.78 -0.76 -25.19
C PHE A 279 -4.01 -0.91 -23.68
N THR A 280 -5.08 -0.33 -23.13
CA THR A 280 -5.31 -0.37 -21.70
C THR A 280 -5.45 -1.80 -21.16
N SER A 281 -4.87 -2.05 -19.98
CA SER A 281 -5.00 -3.31 -19.25
C SER A 281 -5.34 -3.01 -17.79
N ILE A 282 -6.35 -3.69 -17.25
CA ILE A 282 -6.84 -3.49 -15.87
C ILE A 282 -6.67 -4.74 -15.02
N THR A 283 -6.37 -4.52 -13.75
CA THR A 283 -6.42 -5.51 -12.67
C THR A 283 -6.94 -4.83 -11.40
N LEU A 284 -7.33 -5.62 -10.39
CA LEU A 284 -7.86 -5.12 -9.13
C LEU A 284 -6.98 -5.56 -7.97
N ASP A 285 -6.74 -4.66 -7.02
CA ASP A 285 -6.06 -4.98 -5.78
C ASP A 285 -6.95 -5.77 -4.80
N SER A 286 -6.37 -6.20 -3.68
CA SER A 286 -7.10 -6.91 -2.62
C SER A 286 -8.27 -6.13 -1.99
N SER A 287 -8.35 -4.81 -2.24
CA SER A 287 -9.44 -3.92 -1.81
C SER A 287 -10.46 -3.65 -2.92
N ASN A 288 -10.33 -4.33 -4.06
CA ASN A 288 -11.10 -4.13 -5.30
C ASN A 288 -10.88 -2.75 -5.94
N TYR A 289 -9.75 -2.10 -5.68
CA TYR A 289 -9.39 -0.86 -6.35
C TYR A 289 -8.71 -1.15 -7.69
N PRO A 290 -9.13 -0.46 -8.77
CA PRO A 290 -8.59 -0.66 -10.10
C PRO A 290 -7.18 -0.08 -10.27
N HIS A 291 -6.35 -0.87 -10.95
CA HIS A 291 -4.98 -0.58 -11.36
C HIS A 291 -4.92 -0.77 -12.88
N ILE A 292 -4.53 0.28 -13.60
CA ILE A 292 -4.62 0.33 -15.06
C ILE A 292 -3.27 0.74 -15.65
N SER A 293 -2.68 -0.09 -16.52
CA SER A 293 -1.60 0.33 -17.41
C SER A 293 -2.18 0.78 -18.75
N TYR A 294 -1.60 1.80 -19.38
CA TYR A 294 -2.06 2.30 -20.68
C TYR A 294 -0.99 3.09 -21.41
N PHE A 295 -1.16 3.21 -22.73
CA PHE A 295 -0.30 4.02 -23.59
C PHE A 295 -0.82 5.46 -23.68
N ASP A 296 0.10 6.42 -23.57
CA ASP A 296 -0.13 7.84 -23.86
C ASP A 296 0.45 8.13 -25.24
N ASP A 297 -0.39 8.13 -26.28
CA ASP A 297 0.07 8.34 -27.66
C ASP A 297 0.59 9.77 -27.88
N THR A 298 0.12 10.74 -27.09
CA THR A 298 0.59 12.13 -27.21
C THR A 298 2.04 12.30 -26.79
N ASN A 299 2.41 11.75 -25.63
CA ASN A 299 3.77 11.84 -25.09
C ASN A 299 4.63 10.65 -25.50
N LYS A 300 3.99 9.59 -26.00
CA LYS A 300 4.54 8.26 -26.28
C LYS A 300 5.04 7.54 -25.03
N ASP A 301 4.39 7.78 -23.89
CA ASP A 301 4.78 7.22 -22.59
C ASP A 301 3.97 5.97 -22.24
N LEU A 302 4.57 5.08 -21.44
CA LEU A 302 3.81 4.10 -20.66
C LEU A 302 3.32 4.77 -19.37
N LYS A 303 2.02 4.68 -19.11
CA LYS A 303 1.39 5.24 -17.91
C LYS A 303 0.67 4.20 -17.09
N TYR A 304 0.50 4.55 -15.82
CA TYR A 304 -0.17 3.75 -14.82
C TYR A 304 -1.12 4.62 -14.02
N ALA A 305 -2.38 4.20 -13.91
CA ALA A 305 -3.40 4.83 -13.08
C ALA A 305 -3.90 3.85 -12.00
N ARG A 306 -4.09 4.34 -10.78
CA ARG A 306 -4.75 3.57 -9.70
C ARG A 306 -5.76 4.40 -8.95
N TRP A 307 -6.83 3.77 -8.48
CA TRP A 307 -7.77 4.41 -7.58
C TRP A 307 -7.32 4.24 -6.12
N ASP A 308 -7.27 5.32 -5.35
CA ASP A 308 -6.82 5.29 -3.94
C ASP A 308 -7.95 5.37 -2.89
N GLY A 309 -9.20 5.24 -3.35
CA GLY A 309 -10.40 5.42 -2.51
C GLY A 309 -10.96 6.84 -2.54
N MET A 310 -10.16 7.84 -2.93
CA MET A 310 -10.56 9.25 -3.03
C MET A 310 -10.55 9.76 -4.48
N GLY A 311 -9.61 9.29 -5.30
CA GLY A 311 -9.44 9.70 -6.68
C GLY A 311 -8.50 8.79 -7.47
N TRP A 312 -8.30 9.14 -8.74
CA TRP A 312 -7.29 8.51 -9.59
C TRP A 312 -5.93 9.15 -9.36
N LEU A 313 -4.93 8.34 -9.03
CA LEU A 313 -3.52 8.70 -9.08
C LEU A 313 -2.93 8.20 -10.40
N ILE A 314 -2.34 9.11 -11.18
CA ILE A 314 -1.70 8.81 -12.46
C ILE A 314 -0.20 9.02 -12.34
N LEU A 315 0.58 8.05 -12.82
CA LEU A 315 2.03 8.04 -12.81
C LEU A 315 2.53 7.70 -14.22
N THR A 316 3.61 8.35 -14.64
CA THR A 316 4.40 7.90 -15.79
C THR A 316 5.31 6.76 -15.33
N VAL A 317 5.26 5.63 -16.03
CA VAL A 317 6.09 4.44 -15.75
C VAL A 317 7.42 4.55 -16.47
N ASP A 318 7.36 4.80 -17.77
CA ASP A 318 8.52 4.95 -18.65
C ASP A 318 8.23 6.03 -19.70
N SER A 319 9.21 6.91 -19.93
CA SER A 319 9.14 8.05 -20.85
C SER A 319 10.41 8.20 -21.71
N ALA A 320 11.24 7.17 -21.76
CA ALA A 320 12.51 7.19 -22.48
C ALA A 320 12.42 7.12 -24.03
N GLY A 321 11.23 7.27 -24.62
CA GLY A 321 11.00 7.16 -26.07
C GLY A 321 9.53 6.83 -26.39
N ALA A 322 9.24 6.38 -27.61
CA ALA A 322 7.93 5.82 -27.96
C ALA A 322 7.70 4.40 -27.40
N LEU A 323 7.06 4.35 -26.23
CA LEU A 323 7.03 3.21 -25.33
C LEU A 323 5.59 2.92 -24.88
N GLY A 324 5.23 1.65 -24.68
CA GLY A 324 4.06 1.29 -23.88
C GLY A 324 2.86 0.75 -24.65
N SER A 325 2.98 0.51 -25.96
CA SER A 325 1.95 -0.24 -26.70
C SER A 325 1.91 -1.70 -26.23
N ASP A 326 0.76 -2.35 -26.42
CA ASP A 326 0.52 -3.74 -26.02
C ASP A 326 0.86 -4.02 -24.54
N THR A 327 0.51 -3.06 -23.67
CA THR A 327 0.79 -3.17 -22.24
C THR A 327 -0.12 -4.20 -21.57
N SER A 328 0.41 -4.97 -20.63
CA SER A 328 -0.33 -5.91 -19.81
C SER A 328 0.09 -5.76 -18.35
N ILE A 329 -0.87 -5.73 -17.42
CA ILE A 329 -0.61 -5.52 -15.99
C ILE A 329 -1.07 -6.70 -15.15
N ALA A 330 -0.29 -7.03 -14.12
CA ALA A 330 -0.68 -7.93 -13.04
C ALA A 330 -0.19 -7.38 -11.69
N LEU A 331 -0.84 -7.76 -10.59
CA LEU A 331 -0.42 -7.39 -9.24
C LEU A 331 0.17 -8.59 -8.50
N ASP A 332 1.24 -8.36 -7.73
CA ASP A 332 1.73 -9.35 -6.79
C ASP A 332 0.85 -9.44 -5.54
N SER A 333 1.20 -10.36 -4.61
CA SER A 333 0.47 -10.54 -3.35
C SER A 333 0.48 -9.32 -2.43
N SER A 334 1.34 -8.33 -2.70
CA SER A 334 1.45 -7.07 -1.98
C SER A 334 0.75 -5.92 -2.73
N ASN A 335 -0.02 -6.22 -3.77
CA ASN A 335 -0.69 -5.27 -4.66
C ASN A 335 0.26 -4.36 -5.44
N TYR A 336 1.54 -4.74 -5.58
CA TYR A 336 2.45 -3.98 -6.43
C TYR A 336 2.26 -4.40 -7.89
N PRO A 337 2.17 -3.43 -8.82
CA PRO A 337 2.01 -3.66 -10.23
C PRO A 337 3.30 -4.10 -10.92
N HIS A 338 3.11 -5.06 -11.81
CA HIS A 338 4.06 -5.58 -12.76
C HIS A 338 3.47 -5.35 -14.15
N ILE A 339 4.24 -4.79 -15.07
CA ILE A 339 3.77 -4.39 -16.39
C ILE A 339 4.73 -4.89 -17.46
N SER A 340 4.24 -5.64 -18.44
CA SER A 340 4.96 -5.92 -19.68
C SER A 340 4.50 -4.96 -20.76
N TYR A 341 5.40 -4.55 -21.65
CA TYR A 341 5.07 -3.64 -22.75
C TYR A 341 6.06 -3.73 -23.90
N TYR A 342 5.62 -3.32 -25.08
CA TYR A 342 6.48 -3.18 -26.26
C TYR A 342 7.15 -1.80 -26.28
N ASP A 343 8.46 -1.79 -26.46
CA ASP A 343 9.26 -0.60 -26.73
C ASP A 343 9.47 -0.50 -28.25
N TRP A 344 8.75 0.44 -28.88
CA TRP A 344 8.77 0.58 -30.35
C TRP A 344 10.10 1.13 -30.86
N GLU A 345 10.79 1.96 -30.08
CA GLU A 345 12.07 2.54 -30.47
C GLU A 345 13.23 1.55 -30.40
N LYS A 346 13.17 0.62 -29.44
CA LYS A 346 14.16 -0.44 -29.28
C LYS A 346 13.73 -1.77 -29.86
N GLU A 347 12.51 -1.85 -30.39
CA GLU A 347 11.92 -3.04 -30.98
C GLU A 347 11.98 -4.24 -30.02
N SER A 348 11.73 -3.99 -28.73
CA SER A 348 12.05 -4.94 -27.64
C SER A 348 10.91 -5.12 -26.66
N LEU A 349 10.87 -6.28 -26.01
CA LEU A 349 9.97 -6.55 -24.90
C LEU A 349 10.57 -5.98 -23.61
N LYS A 350 9.80 -5.15 -22.91
CA LYS A 350 10.15 -4.57 -21.63
C LYS A 350 9.28 -5.11 -20.51
N TYR A 351 9.81 -5.02 -19.31
CA TYR A 351 9.11 -5.29 -18.06
C TYR A 351 9.42 -4.19 -17.06
N ALA A 352 8.37 -3.68 -16.42
CA ALA A 352 8.43 -2.70 -15.35
C ALA A 352 7.78 -3.28 -14.09
N GLN A 353 8.42 -3.08 -12.94
CA GLN A 353 7.85 -3.42 -11.64
C GLN A 353 7.90 -2.20 -10.73
N TRP A 354 6.79 -1.88 -10.09
CA TRP A 354 6.82 -0.91 -9.02
C TRP A 354 7.36 -1.58 -7.76
N THR A 355 8.52 -1.12 -7.29
CA THR A 355 9.04 -1.55 -6.00
C THR A 355 8.90 -0.36 -5.05
N PRO A 356 8.15 -0.48 -3.95
CA PRO A 356 8.15 0.59 -2.95
C PRO A 356 9.58 0.80 -2.43
N PRO A 357 9.91 1.99 -1.93
CA PRO A 357 11.13 2.18 -1.17
C PRO A 357 11.15 1.18 -0.02
N VAL A 358 12.33 0.64 0.31
CA VAL A 358 12.47 -0.18 1.51
C VAL A 358 12.13 0.70 2.71
N ASN A 359 11.08 0.33 3.46
CA ASN A 359 10.63 1.06 4.63
C ASN A 359 11.80 1.33 5.60
N GLN A 360 11.95 2.59 5.98
CA GLN A 360 12.94 3.09 6.90
C GLN A 360 12.25 3.44 8.21
N ALA A 361 12.78 2.91 9.31
CA ALA A 361 12.28 3.23 10.63
C ALA A 361 12.22 4.76 10.84
N PRO A 362 11.28 5.25 11.67
CA PRO A 362 11.22 6.66 12.01
C PRO A 362 12.56 7.18 12.55
N ASN A 363 12.90 8.42 12.22
CA ASN A 363 14.14 9.03 12.70
C ASN A 363 14.18 8.99 14.24
N PRO A 364 15.32 8.61 14.85
CA PRO A 364 15.45 8.57 16.30
C PRO A 364 15.09 9.90 16.94
N ILE A 365 14.18 9.85 17.91
CA ILE A 365 13.81 11.04 18.69
C ILE A 365 15.00 11.41 19.57
N SER A 366 15.42 12.67 19.55
CA SER A 366 16.59 13.10 20.32
C SER A 366 16.36 13.00 21.82
N ARG A 367 15.27 13.61 22.33
CA ARG A 367 14.86 13.60 23.74
C ARG A 367 13.39 14.08 23.86
N PRO A 368 12.56 13.51 24.75
CA PRO A 368 11.23 14.04 25.00
C PRO A 368 11.30 15.37 25.78
N GLU A 369 10.34 16.26 25.55
CA GLU A 369 10.25 17.55 26.24
C GLU A 369 9.28 17.47 27.42
N GLY A 370 9.71 17.89 28.60
CA GLY A 370 8.88 17.89 29.80
C GLY A 370 9.58 18.57 30.99
N PRO A 371 8.96 18.57 32.17
CA PRO A 371 9.53 19.20 33.35
C PRO A 371 10.71 18.40 33.94
N ASP A 372 11.72 19.10 34.46
CA ASP A 372 12.90 18.49 35.12
C ASP A 372 12.64 18.10 36.58
N SER A 373 11.53 18.55 37.16
CA SER A 373 11.17 18.24 38.54
C SER A 373 9.67 18.14 38.73
N GLY A 374 9.27 17.26 39.63
CA GLY A 374 7.89 17.07 40.01
C GLY A 374 7.74 16.57 41.44
N THR A 375 6.52 16.20 41.76
CA THR A 375 6.11 15.79 43.08
C THR A 375 5.32 14.48 42.99
N VAL A 376 5.51 13.61 43.98
CA VAL A 376 4.82 12.32 44.08
C VAL A 376 3.30 12.48 43.93
N GLY A 377 2.69 11.61 43.12
CA GLY A 377 1.25 11.56 42.86
C GLY A 377 0.73 12.64 41.90
N ILE A 378 1.60 13.49 41.36
CA ILE A 378 1.22 14.51 40.38
C ILE A 378 1.51 14.01 38.96
N SER A 379 0.51 14.13 38.09
CA SER A 379 0.68 13.84 36.67
C SER A 379 1.38 14.99 35.93
N TYR A 380 2.39 14.66 35.15
CA TYR A 380 3.19 15.56 34.32
C TYR A 380 3.16 15.09 32.87
N SER A 381 3.05 16.04 31.94
CA SER A 381 3.03 15.76 30.50
C SER A 381 4.42 15.85 29.89
N PHE A 382 4.70 14.93 28.98
CA PHE A 382 5.87 14.92 28.12
C PHE A 382 5.42 14.94 26.65
N SER A 383 6.10 15.75 25.83
CA SER A 383 5.92 15.80 24.38
C SER A 383 7.05 15.13 23.61
N ALA A 384 6.71 14.57 22.45
CA ALA A 384 7.66 14.07 21.49
C ALA A 384 7.17 14.30 20.06
N ASN A 385 8.11 14.35 19.13
CA ASN A 385 7.87 14.46 17.70
C ASN A 385 8.89 13.55 16.99
N ALA A 386 8.45 12.86 15.95
CA ALA A 386 9.30 12.05 15.09
C ALA A 386 8.92 12.32 13.64
N THR A 387 9.92 12.30 12.76
CA THR A 387 9.73 12.32 11.31
C THR A 387 10.12 10.97 10.75
N ASP A 388 9.26 10.42 9.92
CA ASP A 388 9.55 9.23 9.14
C ASP A 388 10.22 9.59 7.79
N PRO A 389 11.33 8.95 7.40
CA PRO A 389 11.99 9.20 6.10
C PRO A 389 11.10 8.94 4.88
N ASP A 390 10.16 8.00 4.97
CA ASP A 390 9.24 7.62 3.88
C ASP A 390 7.94 8.44 3.94
N GLY A 391 7.76 9.24 4.99
CA GLY A 391 6.60 10.11 5.18
C GLY A 391 5.42 9.42 5.88
N ASP A 392 5.62 8.20 6.35
CA ASP A 392 4.63 7.39 7.04
C ASP A 392 4.12 8.00 8.34
N ASP A 393 2.88 7.67 8.70
CA ASP A 393 2.32 8.07 9.98
C ASP A 393 3.04 7.34 11.13
N VAL A 394 3.27 8.04 12.23
CA VAL A 394 4.07 7.56 13.37
C VAL A 394 3.25 7.45 14.65
N ALA A 395 3.54 6.44 15.46
CA ALA A 395 3.00 6.25 16.80
C ALA A 395 4.13 6.24 17.84
N PHE A 396 3.84 6.63 19.09
CA PHE A 396 4.85 6.85 20.13
C PHE A 396 4.64 5.93 21.33
N ARG A 397 5.74 5.58 22.00
CA ARG A 397 5.74 4.88 23.29
C ARG A 397 6.77 5.49 24.24
N PHE A 398 6.34 5.74 25.47
CA PHE A 398 7.16 6.29 26.53
C PHE A 398 7.56 5.20 27.53
N ASP A 399 8.82 5.26 27.98
CA ASP A 399 9.35 4.59 29.15
C ASP A 399 9.50 5.64 30.25
N TRP A 400 8.82 5.44 31.38
CA TRP A 400 8.76 6.42 32.46
C TRP A 400 9.89 6.28 33.48
N GLY A 401 10.79 5.31 33.30
CA GLY A 401 11.93 5.08 34.18
C GLY A 401 11.57 4.42 35.53
N ASP A 402 10.31 4.04 35.74
CA ASP A 402 9.78 3.36 36.94
C ASP A 402 9.30 1.93 36.64
N GLU A 403 9.91 1.30 35.63
CA GLU A 403 9.54 -0.02 35.07
C GLU A 403 8.17 -0.06 34.35
N THR A 404 7.51 1.10 34.19
CA THR A 404 6.27 1.20 33.43
C THR A 404 6.46 1.82 32.04
N LEU A 405 5.71 1.30 31.07
CA LEU A 405 5.66 1.81 29.71
C LEU A 405 4.25 2.33 29.41
N SER A 406 4.16 3.40 28.62
CA SER A 406 2.88 3.79 28.03
C SER A 406 2.39 2.72 27.03
N PRO A 407 1.07 2.66 26.74
CA PRO A 407 0.60 2.07 25.49
C PRO A 407 1.18 2.86 24.29
N TRP A 408 1.15 2.25 23.12
CA TRP A 408 1.38 3.00 21.88
C TRP A 408 0.24 3.99 21.68
N THR A 409 0.57 5.21 21.21
CA THR A 409 -0.45 6.15 20.74
C THR A 409 -1.13 5.64 19.47
N SER A 410 -2.23 6.28 19.06
CA SER A 410 -2.66 6.19 17.66
C SER A 410 -1.58 6.74 16.74
N PHE A 411 -1.61 6.30 15.48
CA PHE A 411 -0.80 6.89 14.43
C PHE A 411 -1.19 8.35 14.20
N VAL A 412 -0.18 9.19 14.02
CA VAL A 412 -0.32 10.61 13.68
C VAL A 412 0.62 10.93 12.53
N ARG A 413 0.28 11.94 11.72
CA ARG A 413 1.09 12.34 10.58
C ARG A 413 2.55 12.58 10.97
N SER A 414 3.50 12.09 10.16
CA SER A 414 4.94 12.35 10.30
C SER A 414 5.20 13.84 10.60
N GLY A 415 6.00 14.11 11.63
CA GLY A 415 6.28 15.47 12.11
C GLY A 415 5.20 16.08 13.01
N THR A 416 4.19 15.31 13.45
CA THR A 416 3.20 15.77 14.46
C THR A 416 3.73 15.58 15.88
N THR A 417 3.55 16.60 16.73
CA THR A 417 3.90 16.51 18.16
C THR A 417 2.76 15.88 18.96
N VAL A 418 3.08 14.84 19.73
CA VAL A 418 2.15 14.20 20.69
C VAL A 418 2.49 14.58 22.11
N GLN A 419 1.50 14.49 23.02
CA GLN A 419 1.68 14.69 24.46
C GLN A 419 1.02 13.55 25.25
N ILE A 420 1.78 12.97 26.19
CA ILE A 420 1.32 11.91 27.10
C ILE A 420 1.70 12.29 28.53
N SER A 421 0.85 11.97 29.50
CA SER A 421 1.09 12.28 30.91
C SER A 421 1.27 11.02 31.77
N HIS A 422 2.12 11.13 32.79
CA HIS A 422 2.39 10.07 33.78
C HIS A 422 2.56 10.65 35.18
N SER A 423 2.37 9.84 36.22
CA SER A 423 2.58 10.21 37.63
C SER A 423 3.36 9.13 38.35
N TRP A 424 4.33 9.56 39.17
CA TRP A 424 5.18 8.66 39.95
C TRP A 424 4.67 8.53 41.39
N VAL A 425 4.77 7.33 41.95
CA VAL A 425 4.29 6.99 43.31
C VAL A 425 5.37 7.03 44.38
N SER A 426 6.65 7.09 43.99
CA SER A 426 7.79 7.18 44.91
C SER A 426 8.69 8.37 44.56
N GLU A 427 9.50 8.80 45.53
CA GLU A 427 10.53 9.80 45.28
C GLU A 427 11.72 9.16 44.55
N GLY A 428 12.36 9.94 43.68
CA GLY A 428 13.45 9.44 42.87
C GLY A 428 13.82 10.36 41.71
N VAL A 429 14.83 9.93 40.96
CA VAL A 429 15.14 10.50 39.64
C VAL A 429 14.78 9.43 38.62
N TYR A 430 13.88 9.77 37.70
CA TYR A 430 13.40 8.86 36.68
C TYR A 430 13.87 9.32 35.30
N GLU A 431 14.34 8.38 34.49
CA GLU A 431 14.85 8.62 33.14
C GLU A 431 13.75 8.41 32.10
N VAL A 432 13.03 9.47 31.73
CA VAL A 432 11.94 9.35 30.74
C VAL A 432 12.51 9.23 29.34
N LYS A 433 12.17 8.17 28.61
CA LYS A 433 12.58 7.94 27.21
C LYS A 433 11.35 7.78 26.33
N VAL A 434 11.52 8.04 25.04
CA VAL A 434 10.47 7.85 24.04
C VAL A 434 11.05 7.17 22.80
N LYS A 435 10.26 6.34 22.13
CA LYS A 435 10.54 5.84 20.78
C LYS A 435 9.30 5.98 19.91
N ALA A 436 9.49 5.96 18.60
CA ALA A 436 8.44 5.95 17.60
C ALA A 436 8.41 4.60 16.85
N LYS A 437 7.30 4.35 16.17
CA LYS A 437 7.18 3.34 15.11
C LYS A 437 6.33 3.88 13.97
N ASP A 438 6.57 3.41 12.76
CA ASP A 438 5.79 3.73 11.57
C ASP A 438 4.55 2.81 11.41
N SER A 439 3.74 3.10 10.39
CA SER A 439 2.58 2.29 9.99
C SER A 439 2.96 0.85 9.63
N GLU A 440 4.16 0.64 9.12
CA GLU A 440 4.75 -0.68 8.80
C GLU A 440 5.36 -1.40 10.02
N HIS A 441 5.20 -0.82 11.22
CA HIS A 441 5.63 -1.34 12.52
C HIS A 441 7.14 -1.43 12.73
N THR A 442 7.95 -0.73 11.93
CA THR A 442 9.38 -0.60 12.20
C THR A 442 9.60 0.46 13.28
N GLU A 443 10.41 0.13 14.28
CA GLU A 443 10.61 0.97 15.46
C GLU A 443 11.92 1.77 15.39
N SER A 444 11.87 3.02 15.86
CA SER A 444 13.07 3.81 16.10
C SER A 444 13.85 3.30 17.32
N ALA A 445 15.12 3.68 17.43
CA ALA A 445 15.84 3.58 18.70
C ALA A 445 15.14 4.42 19.78
N TRP A 446 15.35 4.05 21.05
CA TRP A 446 14.96 4.88 22.19
C TRP A 446 15.73 6.21 22.19
N SER A 447 15.05 7.28 22.57
CA SER A 447 15.63 8.60 22.75
C SER A 447 16.68 8.63 23.86
N ILE A 448 17.45 9.71 23.89
CA ILE A 448 18.19 10.07 25.10
C ILE A 448 17.17 10.33 26.22
N ALA A 449 17.52 9.94 27.45
CA ALA A 449 16.67 10.13 28.62
C ALA A 449 16.50 11.61 28.97
N HIS A 450 15.27 11.99 29.32
CA HIS A 450 14.95 13.21 30.05
C HIS A 450 14.79 12.89 31.54
N PRO A 451 15.78 13.23 32.40
CA PRO A 451 15.64 13.02 33.84
C PRO A 451 14.58 13.95 34.43
N ILE A 452 13.68 13.40 35.24
CA ILE A 452 12.76 14.14 36.10
C ILE A 452 13.01 13.76 37.57
N SER A 453 13.21 14.77 38.42
CA SER A 453 13.36 14.59 39.86
C SER A 453 12.01 14.71 40.57
N ILE A 454 11.50 13.59 41.07
CA ILE A 454 10.26 13.53 41.85
C ILE A 454 10.58 13.60 43.34
N LYS A 455 10.00 14.57 44.03
CA LYS A 455 10.23 14.79 45.47
C LYS A 455 8.96 14.55 46.27
N GLY A 456 9.10 13.87 47.41
CA GLY A 456 8.03 13.69 48.39
C GLY A 456 7.94 14.83 49.41
N VAL A 457 7.06 14.65 50.41
CA VAL A 457 7.06 15.49 51.63
C VAL A 457 7.95 14.83 52.66
N ARG A 458 8.91 15.58 53.20
CA ARG A 458 9.76 15.13 54.29
C ARG A 458 9.06 15.37 55.62
N VAL A 459 9.08 14.36 56.47
CA VAL A 459 8.57 14.44 57.85
C VAL A 459 9.75 14.33 58.81
N HIS A 460 9.94 15.34 59.65
CA HIS A 460 11.02 15.34 60.63
C HIS A 460 10.57 15.90 61.99
N PRO A 461 11.07 15.36 63.11
CA PRO A 461 11.88 14.15 63.18
C PRO A 461 11.01 12.90 62.97
N ASN A 462 11.59 11.87 62.35
CA ASN A 462 11.00 10.54 62.23
C ASN A 462 12.07 9.50 62.56
N PRO A 463 11.98 8.76 63.68
CA PRO A 463 10.88 8.74 64.66
C PRO A 463 10.68 10.06 65.43
N PHE A 464 9.43 10.39 65.76
CA PHE A 464 9.08 11.57 66.57
C PHE A 464 8.88 11.20 68.03
N SER A 465 9.45 11.99 68.94
CA SER A 465 9.28 11.83 70.38
C SER A 465 8.92 13.15 71.05
N LEU A 466 7.81 13.16 71.78
CA LEU A 466 7.35 14.30 72.57
C LEU A 466 8.25 14.62 73.77
N THR A 467 9.20 13.73 74.12
CA THR A 467 10.19 14.00 75.18
C THR A 467 11.41 14.74 74.65
N GLU A 468 11.66 14.68 73.35
CA GLU A 468 12.86 15.24 72.70
C GLU A 468 12.52 16.40 71.75
N HIS A 469 11.28 16.47 71.27
CA HIS A 469 10.84 17.42 70.27
C HIS A 469 9.47 17.99 70.63
N ALA A 470 9.30 19.30 70.40
CA ALA A 470 8.01 19.96 70.58
C ALA A 470 7.02 19.57 69.47
N ASN A 471 7.51 19.50 68.22
CA ASN A 471 6.68 19.29 67.04
C ASN A 471 7.35 18.33 66.04
N LEU A 472 6.52 17.66 65.24
CA LEU A 472 6.85 17.00 63.98
C LEU A 472 6.50 17.94 62.83
N THR A 473 7.41 18.13 61.88
CA THR A 473 7.28 19.07 60.78
C THR A 473 7.21 18.35 59.44
N PHE A 474 6.18 18.65 58.67
CA PHE A 474 6.02 18.30 57.27
C PHE A 474 6.64 19.40 56.41
N THR A 475 7.56 19.06 55.52
CA THR A 475 8.24 20.01 54.62
C THR A 475 8.21 19.49 53.19
N GLY A 476 7.77 20.30 52.23
CA GLY A 476 7.79 19.90 50.82
C GLY A 476 6.88 20.73 49.93
N ALA A 477 6.98 20.53 48.62
CA ALA A 477 6.22 21.28 47.63
C ALA A 477 4.70 21.01 47.66
N LEU A 478 4.25 19.93 48.33
CA LEU A 478 2.83 19.65 48.57
C LEU A 478 2.26 20.30 49.82
N VAL A 479 3.09 20.89 50.68
CA VAL A 479 2.63 21.46 51.96
C VAL A 479 1.83 22.76 51.80
N PRO A 480 2.18 23.69 50.91
CA PRO A 480 1.41 24.92 50.72
C PRO A 480 -0.05 24.65 50.39
N TYR A 481 -0.96 25.30 51.11
CA TYR A 481 -2.41 25.19 50.96
C TYR A 481 -2.95 23.74 51.02
N SER A 482 -2.33 22.90 51.84
CA SER A 482 -2.69 21.49 51.97
C SER A 482 -3.46 21.17 53.24
N THR A 483 -4.19 20.06 53.19
CA THR A 483 -4.76 19.39 54.34
C THR A 483 -3.98 18.10 54.56
N ILE A 484 -3.29 18.00 55.69
CA ILE A 484 -2.60 16.80 56.14
C ILE A 484 -3.50 16.08 57.13
N ARG A 485 -3.89 14.85 56.81
CA ARG A 485 -4.67 13.97 57.69
C ARG A 485 -3.78 12.88 58.23
N ILE A 486 -3.81 12.66 59.53
CA ILE A 486 -3.02 11.64 60.21
C ILE A 486 -3.95 10.54 60.69
N PHE A 487 -3.58 9.30 60.47
CA PHE A 487 -4.36 8.11 60.75
C PHE A 487 -3.56 7.13 61.62
N THR A 488 -4.27 6.34 62.43
CA THR A 488 -3.68 5.13 63.03
C THR A 488 -3.40 4.08 61.95
N LEU A 489 -2.62 3.05 62.30
CA LEU A 489 -2.38 1.90 61.40
C LEU A 489 -3.67 1.17 60.98
N THR A 490 -4.75 1.27 61.77
CA THR A 490 -6.06 0.69 61.43
C THR A 490 -6.92 1.61 60.56
N GLY A 491 -6.40 2.77 60.15
CA GLY A 491 -7.08 3.74 59.28
C GLY A 491 -8.02 4.72 60.00
N GLU A 492 -7.96 4.82 61.33
CA GLU A 492 -8.76 5.79 62.09
C GLU A 492 -8.12 7.18 61.97
N LEU A 493 -8.90 8.18 61.55
CA LEU A 493 -8.45 9.58 61.46
C LEU A 493 -8.26 10.16 62.86
N VAL A 494 -7.05 10.59 63.19
CA VAL A 494 -6.70 11.13 64.51
C VAL A 494 -6.43 12.63 64.52
N ALA A 495 -5.91 13.19 63.42
CA ALA A 495 -5.66 14.62 63.34
C ALA A 495 -5.84 15.15 61.92
N THR A 496 -6.33 16.39 61.80
CA THR A 496 -6.44 17.13 60.55
C THR A 496 -5.73 18.48 60.67
N ILE A 497 -4.63 18.63 59.94
CA ILE A 497 -3.81 19.84 59.92
C ILE A 497 -4.07 20.56 58.59
N ARG A 498 -4.33 21.87 58.64
CA ARG A 498 -4.55 22.68 57.44
C ARG A 498 -3.48 23.75 57.34
N GLU A 499 -2.73 23.74 56.24
CA GLU A 499 -1.86 24.84 55.85
C GLU A 499 -2.70 25.82 55.02
N THR A 500 -2.78 27.08 55.45
CA THR A 500 -3.62 28.11 54.81
C THR A 500 -2.82 29.34 54.38
N GLU A 501 -1.53 29.39 54.66
CA GLU A 501 -0.67 30.57 54.46
C GLU A 501 0.28 30.40 53.27
N GLY A 502 0.24 29.27 52.58
CA GLY A 502 1.11 28.96 51.45
C GLY A 502 2.54 28.57 51.87
N LYS A 503 2.76 28.23 53.15
CA LYS A 503 4.08 27.82 53.65
C LYS A 503 4.47 26.45 53.13
N SER A 504 5.74 26.27 52.79
CA SER A 504 6.32 24.97 52.40
C SER A 504 6.56 24.03 53.59
N THR A 505 6.20 24.47 54.79
CA THR A 505 6.38 23.75 56.06
C THR A 505 5.15 23.91 56.95
N ILE A 506 4.71 22.83 57.60
CA ILE A 506 3.69 22.87 58.65
C ILE A 506 4.05 21.90 59.76
N SER A 507 3.74 22.26 61.00
CA SER A 507 4.08 21.47 62.18
C SER A 507 2.86 20.87 62.85
N TRP A 508 3.07 19.73 63.50
CA TRP A 508 2.10 19.00 64.30
C TRP A 508 2.71 18.70 65.66
N ASP A 509 1.94 18.83 66.73
CA ASP A 509 2.38 18.68 68.12
C ASP A 509 2.11 17.28 68.70
N GLY A 510 1.70 16.32 67.87
CA GLY A 510 1.39 14.95 68.31
C GLY A 510 0.06 14.79 69.03
N THR A 511 -0.85 15.76 68.92
CA THR A 511 -2.20 15.70 69.51
C THR A 511 -3.27 15.36 68.48
N ASN A 512 -4.41 14.83 68.95
CA ASN A 512 -5.60 14.61 68.12
C ASN A 512 -6.40 15.92 67.94
N ASP A 513 -7.47 15.89 67.13
CA ASP A 513 -8.34 17.06 66.91
C ASP A 513 -9.04 17.60 68.19
N LYS A 514 -9.00 16.86 69.31
CA LYS A 514 -9.52 17.27 70.62
C LYS A 514 -8.44 17.82 71.55
N GLY A 515 -7.17 17.82 71.13
CA GLY A 515 -6.01 18.24 71.92
C GLY A 515 -5.44 17.16 72.85
N ASP A 516 -5.94 15.93 72.79
CA ASP A 516 -5.39 14.82 73.59
C ASP A 516 -4.10 14.30 72.94
N ARG A 517 -3.11 13.97 73.78
CA ARG A 517 -1.86 13.35 73.30
C ARG A 517 -2.13 11.96 72.75
N LEU A 518 -1.56 11.68 71.59
CA LEU A 518 -1.63 10.37 70.98
C LEU A 518 -0.68 9.37 71.65
N ALA A 519 -1.07 8.09 71.62
CA ALA A 519 -0.24 7.00 72.11
C ALA A 519 1.00 6.80 71.24
N CYS A 520 2.03 6.14 71.77
CA CYS A 520 3.18 5.73 70.96
C CYS A 520 2.73 4.66 69.95
N GLY A 521 3.10 4.82 68.67
CA GLY A 521 2.71 3.89 67.62
C GLY A 521 3.12 4.35 66.22
N ILE A 522 2.70 3.59 65.22
CA ILE A 522 2.86 3.95 63.80
C ILE A 522 1.63 4.73 63.36
N TYR A 523 1.87 5.88 62.76
CA TYR A 523 0.85 6.75 62.19
C TYR A 523 1.12 6.94 60.71
N ILE A 524 0.06 6.92 59.91
CA ILE A 524 0.12 7.15 58.47
C ILE A 524 -0.44 8.54 58.20
N TYR A 525 0.21 9.33 57.35
CA TYR A 525 -0.34 10.63 56.94
C TYR A 525 -0.74 10.64 55.47
N ARG A 526 -1.73 11.46 55.14
CA ARG A 526 -2.20 11.73 53.78
C ARG A 526 -2.25 13.24 53.57
N ILE A 527 -1.68 13.71 52.47
CA ILE A 527 -1.67 15.14 52.13
C ILE A 527 -2.56 15.38 50.92
N GLU A 528 -3.49 16.31 51.06
CA GLU A 528 -4.40 16.77 50.00
C GLU A 528 -4.23 18.27 49.79
N ASN A 529 -3.77 18.71 48.61
CA ASN A 529 -3.74 20.13 48.28
C ASN A 529 -5.10 20.63 47.75
N LEU A 530 -5.26 21.95 47.54
CA LEU A 530 -6.47 22.59 47.00
C LEU A 530 -7.00 21.97 45.69
N ASN A 531 -6.19 21.22 44.95
CA ASN A 531 -6.57 20.57 43.69
C ASN A 531 -7.05 19.11 43.88
N GLY A 532 -7.23 18.63 45.13
CA GLY A 532 -7.68 17.27 45.43
C GLY A 532 -6.66 16.16 45.14
N LYS A 533 -5.40 16.52 44.88
CA LYS A 533 -4.31 15.58 44.57
C LYS A 533 -3.76 14.95 45.84
N ILE A 534 -3.64 13.62 45.85
CA ILE A 534 -3.32 12.79 47.01
C ILE A 534 -1.88 12.30 46.90
N ALA A 535 -1.07 12.55 47.93
CA ALA A 535 0.16 11.80 48.16
C ALA A 535 0.00 10.93 49.42
N CYS A 536 0.34 9.65 49.28
CA CYS A 536 0.47 8.57 50.27
C CYS A 536 1.83 7.89 49.95
N ILE A 537 2.64 7.28 50.82
CA ILE A 537 2.69 6.94 52.26
C ILE A 537 4.19 6.77 52.58
N GLU A 538 4.63 7.18 53.77
CA GLU A 538 5.50 6.38 54.66
C GLU A 538 4.98 6.49 56.10
#